data_AF-A0A327VWC6-F1
#
_entry.id   AF-A0A327VWC6-F1
#
_cell.length_a   1.000
_cell.length_b   1.000
_cell.length_c   1.000
_cell.angle_alpha   90.00
_cell.angle_beta   90.00
_cell.angle_gamma   90.00
#
_symmetry.space_group_name_H-M   'P 1'
#
loop_
_entity.id
_entity.type
_entity.pdbx_description
1 polymer ?
#
loop_
_entity_poly.entity_id
_entity_poly.type
_entity_poly.pdbx_seq_one_letter_code
_entity_poly.pdbx_strand_id
1 'polypeptide(L)'
;MRTRIRLTPDEGGGTFVARLAPSQASALRESLVLLRTREFGDAVLMLQVGADRATVDALVDRLADDGGRSRDIPFSAPELHTLHSALTSVATMFLAHGRHFCQEPFHQRIGCYREDADALALGIVDALIEARGGSATPEPRS
;
A
#
# COMPACT_ATOMS: atom_id res chain seq x y z
N MET A 1 10.08 -2.66 -9.56
CA MET A 1 8.93 -3.56 -9.25
C MET A 1 7.78 -3.29 -10.25
N ARG A 2 6.80 -4.18 -10.47
CA ARG A 2 5.56 -3.76 -11.19
C ARG A 2 4.70 -2.93 -10.22
N THR A 3 4.37 -1.70 -10.58
CA THR A 3 3.72 -0.73 -9.66
C THR A 3 2.26 -0.45 -10.01
N ARG A 4 1.84 -0.78 -11.23
CA ARG A 4 0.42 -0.71 -11.63
C ARG A 4 -0.39 -1.84 -11.03
N ILE A 5 -1.49 -1.47 -10.38
CA ILE A 5 -2.53 -2.38 -9.88
C ILE A 5 -3.75 -2.22 -10.78
N ARG A 6 -4.54 -3.28 -10.94
CA ARG A 6 -5.87 -3.20 -11.52
C ARG A 6 -6.89 -3.46 -10.43
N LEU A 7 -7.88 -2.58 -10.31
CA LEU A 7 -9.04 -2.75 -9.45
C LEU A 7 -10.27 -3.03 -10.32
N THR A 8 -11.02 -4.05 -9.97
CA THR A 8 -12.35 -4.30 -10.55
C THR A 8 -13.39 -4.14 -9.45
N PRO A 9 -14.41 -3.28 -9.63
CA PRO A 9 -15.48 -3.14 -8.64
C PRO A 9 -16.25 -4.46 -8.53
N ASP A 10 -16.58 -4.84 -7.30
CA ASP A 10 -17.47 -5.98 -7.02
C ASP A 10 -18.93 -5.58 -7.26
N GLU A 11 -19.78 -6.56 -7.61
CA GLU A 11 -21.18 -6.33 -8.03
C GLU A 11 -22.04 -5.66 -6.94
N GLY A 12 -21.59 -5.68 -5.68
CA GLY A 12 -22.23 -5.03 -4.52
C GLY A 12 -21.80 -3.59 -4.21
N GLY A 13 -20.89 -2.99 -4.99
CA GLY A 13 -20.58 -1.55 -4.92
C GLY A 13 -19.75 -1.04 -3.72
N GLY A 14 -19.31 -1.93 -2.82
CA GLY A 14 -18.51 -1.57 -1.64
C GLY A 14 -17.05 -2.04 -1.65
N THR A 15 -16.72 -2.95 -2.56
CA THR A 15 -15.44 -3.68 -2.58
C THR A 15 -14.80 -3.58 -3.97
N PHE A 16 -13.48 -3.56 -3.99
CA PHE A 16 -12.64 -3.56 -5.17
C PHE A 16 -11.73 -4.78 -5.11
N VAL A 17 -11.75 -5.61 -6.15
CA VAL A 17 -10.85 -6.74 -6.27
C VAL A 17 -9.56 -6.27 -6.94
N ALA A 18 -8.46 -6.36 -6.21
CA ALA A 18 -7.12 -5.99 -6.67
C ALA A 18 -6.34 -7.22 -7.13
N ARG A 19 -5.85 -7.21 -8.37
CA ARG A 19 -4.90 -8.23 -8.83
C ARG A 19 -3.47 -7.81 -8.48
N LEU A 20 -2.88 -8.46 -7.49
CA LEU A 20 -1.54 -8.15 -6.98
C LEU A 20 -0.53 -9.21 -7.40
N ALA A 21 0.62 -8.76 -7.91
CA ALA A 21 1.82 -9.58 -8.06
C ALA A 21 2.45 -9.87 -6.68
N PRO A 22 3.24 -10.95 -6.53
CA PRO A 22 3.86 -11.32 -5.26
C PRO A 22 4.68 -10.18 -4.63
N SER A 23 5.47 -9.46 -5.44
CA SER A 23 6.27 -8.33 -4.96
C SER A 23 5.41 -7.16 -4.46
N GLN A 24 4.25 -6.92 -5.08
CA GLN A 24 3.32 -5.86 -4.65
C GLN A 24 2.68 -6.23 -3.32
N ALA A 25 2.17 -7.47 -3.20
CA ALA A 25 1.59 -7.96 -1.96
C ALA A 25 2.62 -7.96 -0.82
N SER A 26 3.86 -8.37 -1.10
CA SER A 26 4.96 -8.33 -0.14
C SER A 26 5.29 -6.91 0.30
N ALA A 27 5.47 -5.95 -0.61
CA ALA A 27 5.77 -4.56 -0.25
C ALA A 27 4.66 -3.93 0.61
N LEU A 28 3.38 -4.17 0.26
CA LEU A 28 2.23 -3.73 1.04
C LEU A 28 2.23 -4.34 2.44
N ARG A 29 2.43 -5.66 2.53
CA ARG A 29 2.48 -6.38 3.79
C ARG A 29 3.62 -5.89 4.68
N GLU A 30 4.83 -5.80 4.14
CA GLU A 30 5.99 -5.37 4.93
C GLU A 30 5.85 -3.94 5.42
N SER A 31 5.19 -3.08 4.63
CA SER A 31 4.87 -1.72 5.07
C SER A 31 3.93 -1.71 6.28
N LEU A 32 2.86 -2.51 6.24
CA LEU A 32 1.92 -2.65 7.36
C LEU A 32 2.58 -3.30 8.59
N VAL A 33 3.38 -4.36 8.39
CA VAL A 33 4.10 -5.04 9.48
C VAL A 33 5.04 -4.05 10.18
N LEU A 34 5.78 -3.24 9.43
CA LEU A 34 6.70 -2.27 10.01
C LEU A 34 5.96 -1.24 10.88
N LEU A 35 4.83 -0.72 10.40
CA LEU A 35 4.00 0.23 11.15
C LEU A 35 3.39 -0.43 12.40
N ARG A 36 2.91 -1.68 12.28
CA ARG A 36 2.36 -2.45 13.40
C ARG A 36 3.36 -2.71 14.52
N THR A 37 4.62 -3.00 14.16
CA THR A 37 5.65 -3.40 15.13
C THR A 37 6.11 -2.28 16.06
N ARG A 38 5.75 -1.02 15.78
CA ARG A 38 6.07 0.07 16.70
C ARG A 38 5.05 0.22 17.80
N GLU A 39 5.56 0.46 19.01
CA GLU A 39 4.77 0.72 20.22
C GLU A 39 4.15 2.13 20.24
N PHE A 40 3.69 2.64 19.10
CA PHE A 40 3.13 3.99 19.05
C PHE A 40 1.70 4.09 19.61
N GLY A 41 1.11 2.97 20.01
CA GLY A 41 -0.28 2.90 20.44
C GLY A 41 -1.25 3.12 19.27
N ASP A 42 -2.52 2.80 19.49
CA ASP A 42 -3.52 2.74 18.43
C ASP A 42 -3.84 4.12 17.84
N ALA A 43 -3.72 5.20 18.62
CA ALA A 43 -3.96 6.56 18.14
C ALA A 43 -2.95 7.02 17.09
N VAL A 44 -1.67 6.65 17.23
CA VAL A 44 -0.65 7.01 16.24
C VAL A 44 -0.78 6.14 14.99
N LEU A 45 -1.11 4.86 15.15
CA LEU A 45 -1.41 3.98 14.01
C LEU A 45 -2.58 4.55 13.20
N MET A 46 -3.66 4.96 13.88
CA MET A 46 -4.80 5.63 13.25
C MET A 46 -4.38 6.92 12.52
N LEU A 47 -3.50 7.73 13.09
CA LEU A 47 -2.99 8.94 12.43
C LEU A 47 -2.18 8.61 11.16
N GLN A 48 -1.39 7.53 11.18
CA GLN A 48 -0.50 7.19 10.06
C GLN A 48 -1.22 6.49 8.91
N VAL A 49 -2.19 5.62 9.21
CA VAL A 49 -2.82 4.78 8.18
C VAL A 49 -4.34 4.86 8.14
N GLY A 50 -4.98 5.61 9.04
CA GLY A 50 -6.44 5.75 9.07
C GLY A 50 -7.18 4.48 9.50
N ALA A 51 -6.49 3.55 10.15
CA ALA A 51 -7.04 2.26 10.57
C ALA A 51 -6.54 1.87 11.97
N ASP A 52 -7.37 1.09 12.66
CA ASP A 52 -6.99 0.49 13.94
C ASP A 52 -6.08 -0.74 13.76
N ARG A 53 -5.56 -1.24 14.89
CA ARG A 53 -4.66 -2.39 14.89
C ARG A 53 -5.31 -3.65 14.32
N ALA A 54 -6.58 -3.90 14.66
CA ALA A 54 -7.30 -5.07 14.19
C ALA A 54 -7.45 -5.09 12.66
N THR A 55 -7.75 -3.94 12.06
CA THR A 55 -7.84 -3.78 10.61
C THR A 55 -6.47 -3.98 9.95
N VAL A 56 -5.41 -3.41 10.52
CA VAL A 56 -4.04 -3.59 10.02
C VAL A 56 -3.61 -5.07 10.10
N ASP A 57 -3.91 -5.76 11.20
CA ASP A 57 -3.61 -7.19 11.35
C ASP A 57 -4.35 -8.04 10.32
N ALA A 58 -5.66 -7.79 10.12
CA ALA A 58 -6.44 -8.49 9.11
C ALA A 58 -5.89 -8.28 7.69
N LEU A 59 -5.38 -7.07 7.37
CA LEU A 59 -4.72 -6.80 6.09
C LEU A 59 -3.37 -7.51 5.96
N VAL A 60 -2.55 -7.54 7.03
CA VAL A 60 -1.28 -8.26 7.04
C VAL A 60 -1.48 -9.75 6.78
N ASP A 61 -2.49 -10.35 7.41
CA ASP A 61 -2.82 -11.76 7.25
C ASP A 61 -3.35 -12.03 5.84
N ARG A 62 -4.24 -11.18 5.33
CA ARG A 62 -4.78 -11.30 3.95
C ARG A 62 -3.70 -11.19 2.89
N LEU A 63 -2.66 -10.38 3.13
CA LEU A 63 -1.54 -10.19 2.21
C LEU A 63 -0.42 -11.23 2.35
N ALA A 64 -0.47 -12.10 3.36
CA ALA A 64 0.54 -13.15 3.56
C ALA A 64 0.68 -14.02 2.29
N ASP A 65 1.93 -14.36 1.94
CA ASP A 65 2.24 -15.13 0.73
C ASP A 65 1.68 -16.55 0.83
N ASP A 66 1.09 -17.01 -0.28
CA ASP A 66 0.48 -18.34 -0.44
C ASP A 66 1.06 -19.07 -1.67
N GLY A 67 2.35 -18.86 -1.95
CA GLY A 67 3.07 -19.61 -2.98
C GLY A 67 3.45 -18.83 -4.24
N GLY A 68 3.73 -17.52 -4.11
CA GLY A 68 4.46 -16.76 -5.13
C GLY A 68 3.71 -16.50 -6.45
N ARG A 69 2.38 -16.60 -6.46
CA ARG A 69 1.53 -16.31 -7.63
C ARG A 69 0.80 -14.98 -7.48
N SER A 70 0.38 -14.39 -8.60
CA SER A 70 -0.52 -13.23 -8.56
C SER A 70 -1.88 -13.64 -8.02
N ARG A 71 -2.50 -12.81 -7.18
CA ARG A 71 -3.78 -13.10 -6.53
C ARG A 71 -4.74 -11.93 -6.65
N ASP A 72 -6.02 -12.28 -6.70
CA ASP A 72 -7.12 -11.33 -6.69
C ASP A 72 -7.58 -11.21 -5.23
N ILE A 73 -7.41 -10.03 -4.64
CA ILE A 73 -7.68 -9.77 -3.22
C ILE A 73 -8.74 -8.67 -3.09
N PRO A 74 -9.85 -8.91 -2.38
CA PRO A 74 -10.87 -7.90 -2.15
C PRO A 74 -10.39 -6.87 -1.12
N PHE A 75 -10.63 -5.60 -1.43
CA PHE A 75 -10.42 -4.46 -0.53
C PHE A 75 -11.58 -3.48 -0.60
N SER A 76 -11.98 -2.97 0.54
CA SER A 76 -12.83 -1.79 0.65
C SER A 76 -12.03 -0.50 0.38
N ALA A 77 -12.71 0.61 0.11
CA ALA A 77 -12.04 1.90 -0.06
C ALA A 77 -11.22 2.35 1.18
N PRO A 78 -11.69 2.16 2.43
CA PRO A 78 -10.86 2.42 3.62
C PRO A 78 -9.61 1.54 3.71
N GLU A 79 -9.71 0.26 3.32
CA GLU A 79 -8.54 -0.62 3.27
C GLU A 79 -7.54 -0.16 2.19
N LEU A 80 -8.01 0.26 1.01
CA LEU A 80 -7.14 0.85 -0.03
C LEU A 80 -6.44 2.13 0.46
N HIS A 81 -7.15 2.98 1.21
CA HIS A 81 -6.54 4.14 1.87
C HIS A 81 -5.45 3.70 2.85
N THR A 82 -5.72 2.69 3.68
CA THR A 82 -4.75 2.15 4.65
C THR A 82 -3.47 1.69 3.95
N LEU A 83 -3.60 0.96 2.83
CA LEU A 83 -2.48 0.47 2.03
C LEU A 83 -1.66 1.61 1.40
N HIS A 84 -2.33 2.60 0.81
CA HIS A 84 -1.70 3.80 0.28
C HIS A 84 -0.93 4.57 1.37
N SER A 85 -1.61 4.83 2.49
CA SER A 85 -1.04 5.56 3.62
C SER A 85 0.11 4.80 4.26
N ALA A 86 0.08 3.46 4.27
CA ALA A 86 1.18 2.65 4.76
C ALA A 86 2.45 2.83 3.89
N LEU A 87 2.32 2.69 2.56
CA LEU A 87 3.45 2.85 1.63
C LEU A 87 4.13 4.21 1.75
N THR A 88 3.33 5.28 1.84
CA THR A 88 3.84 6.65 1.95
C THR A 88 4.40 6.96 3.35
N SER A 89 3.81 6.41 4.41
CA SER A 89 4.26 6.64 5.79
C SER A 89 5.57 5.95 6.10
N VAL A 90 5.79 4.71 5.63
CA VAL A 90 6.97 3.93 6.02
C VAL A 90 8.30 4.58 5.62
N ALA A 91 8.33 5.36 4.54
CA ALA A 91 9.54 6.05 4.10
C ALA A 91 10.10 7.00 5.16
N THR A 92 9.22 7.62 5.97
CA THR A 92 9.62 8.53 7.06
C THR A 92 10.41 7.82 8.17
N MET A 93 10.28 6.50 8.27
CA MET A 93 10.95 5.68 9.30
C MET A 93 12.41 5.41 8.97
N PHE A 94 12.84 5.69 7.74
CA PHE A 94 14.20 5.48 7.25
C PHE A 94 14.98 6.79 7.08
N LEU A 95 14.58 7.83 7.80
CA LEU A 95 15.32 9.08 7.86
C LEU A 95 16.43 8.99 8.91
N ALA A 96 17.70 8.93 8.48
CA ALA A 96 18.83 9.10 9.37
C ALA A 96 18.83 10.51 9.97
N HIS A 97 18.86 10.57 11.30
CA HIS A 97 18.80 11.82 12.08
C HIS A 97 17.64 12.75 11.65
N GLY A 98 16.54 12.17 11.12
CA GLY A 98 15.37 12.91 10.66
C GLY A 98 15.57 13.75 9.39
N ARG A 99 16.69 13.60 8.66
CA ARG A 99 17.02 14.47 7.51
C ARG A 99 17.27 13.72 6.21
N HIS A 100 18.08 12.67 6.25
CA HIS A 100 18.51 11.97 5.04
C HIS A 100 17.83 10.62 4.94
N PHE A 101 17.20 10.36 3.80
CA PHE A 101 16.57 9.07 3.55
C PHE A 101 17.62 8.00 3.24
N CYS A 102 17.55 6.89 3.98
CA CYS A 102 18.44 5.74 3.84
C CYS A 102 17.80 4.69 2.93
N GLN A 103 18.10 4.78 1.63
CA GLN A 103 17.55 3.88 0.59
C GLN A 103 17.88 2.41 0.83
N GLU A 104 19.11 2.08 1.22
CA GLU A 104 19.52 0.68 1.41
C GLU A 104 18.75 -0.03 2.55
N PRO A 105 18.67 0.53 3.78
CA PRO A 105 17.82 -0.02 4.83
C PRO A 105 16.34 -0.12 4.45
N PHE A 106 15.81 0.87 3.71
CA PHE A 106 14.45 0.83 3.20
C PHE A 106 14.25 -0.37 2.26
N HIS A 107 15.13 -0.50 1.26
CA HIS A 107 15.07 -1.59 0.28
C HIS A 107 15.22 -2.96 0.94
N GLN A 108 16.15 -3.11 1.90
CA GLN A 108 16.32 -4.36 2.65
C GLN A 108 15.08 -4.73 3.47
N ARG A 109 14.39 -3.74 4.06
CA ARG A 109 13.23 -4.00 4.93
C ARG A 109 11.92 -4.20 4.15
N ILE A 110 11.67 -3.38 3.13
CA ILE A 110 10.41 -3.35 2.36
C ILE A 110 10.47 -4.25 1.13
N GLY A 111 11.67 -4.53 0.62
CA GLY A 111 11.88 -5.37 -0.57
C GLY A 111 11.72 -4.64 -1.90
N CYS A 112 11.62 -3.30 -1.89
CA CYS A 112 11.59 -2.46 -3.09
C CYS A 112 12.23 -1.09 -2.82
N TYR A 113 12.60 -0.38 -3.89
CA TYR A 113 13.11 0.99 -3.77
C TYR A 113 11.98 1.96 -3.41
N ARG A 114 12.30 3.10 -2.81
CA ARG A 114 11.32 4.12 -2.45
C ARG A 114 10.45 4.54 -3.64
N GLU A 115 11.06 4.73 -4.79
CA GLU A 115 10.40 5.14 -6.03
C GLU A 115 9.38 4.11 -6.48
N ASP A 116 9.67 2.82 -6.29
CA ASP A 116 8.73 1.73 -6.57
C ASP A 116 7.55 1.73 -5.57
N ALA A 117 7.80 2.04 -4.29
CA ALA A 117 6.76 2.14 -3.27
C ALA A 117 5.83 3.35 -3.52
N ASP A 118 6.40 4.51 -3.82
CA ASP A 118 5.67 5.73 -4.16
C ASP A 118 4.83 5.53 -5.44
N ALA A 119 5.39 4.87 -6.47
CA ALA A 119 4.67 4.54 -7.68
C ALA A 119 3.57 3.48 -7.45
N LEU A 120 3.75 2.54 -6.51
CA LEU A 120 2.71 1.59 -6.13
C LEU A 120 1.56 2.30 -5.38
N ALA A 121 1.87 3.26 -4.50
CA ALA A 121 0.89 4.06 -3.81
C ALA A 121 0.05 4.88 -4.80
N LEU A 122 0.71 5.56 -5.75
CA LEU A 122 0.03 6.25 -6.84
C LEU A 122 -0.83 5.29 -7.67
N GLY A 123 -0.32 4.10 -7.97
CA GLY A 123 -1.04 3.07 -8.71
C GLY A 123 -2.33 2.59 -8.03
N ILE A 124 -2.44 2.66 -6.70
CA ILE A 124 -3.69 2.39 -5.97
C ILE A 124 -4.74 3.47 -6.28
N VAL A 125 -4.32 4.74 -6.25
CA VAL A 125 -5.20 5.89 -6.50
C VAL A 125 -5.70 5.88 -7.95
N ASP A 126 -4.78 5.72 -8.90
CA ASP A 126 -5.10 5.67 -10.33
C ASP A 126 -6.09 4.53 -10.62
N ALA A 127 -5.82 3.33 -10.09
CA ALA A 127 -6.69 2.18 -10.28
C ALA A 127 -8.09 2.39 -9.67
N LEU A 128 -8.21 3.14 -8.58
CA LEU A 128 -9.50 3.47 -7.97
C LEU A 128 -10.28 4.49 -8.82
N ILE A 129 -9.59 5.46 -9.41
CA ILE A 129 -10.20 6.43 -10.34
C ILE A 129 -10.72 5.69 -11.58
N GLU A 130 -9.89 4.83 -12.18
CA GLU A 130 -10.27 4.00 -13.33
C GLU A 130 -11.48 3.10 -13.02
N ALA A 131 -11.47 2.42 -11.87
CA ALA A 131 -12.55 1.52 -11.44
C ALA A 131 -13.89 2.24 -11.21
N ARG A 132 -13.85 3.53 -10.89
CA ARG A 132 -15.06 4.36 -10.70
C ARG A 132 -15.53 5.05 -11.98
N GLY A 133 -14.92 4.74 -13.13
CA GLY A 133 -15.27 5.33 -14.42
C GLY A 133 -14.68 6.73 -14.65
N GLY A 134 -13.72 7.16 -13.82
CA GLY A 134 -12.95 8.38 -14.05
C GLY A 134 -11.74 8.07 -14.93
N SER A 135 -11.62 8.75 -16.06
CA SER A 135 -10.34 8.79 -16.78
C SER A 135 -9.44 9.84 -16.10
N ALA A 136 -8.52 9.39 -15.24
CA ALA A 136 -7.41 10.24 -14.82
C ALA A 136 -6.35 10.23 -15.93
N THR A 137 -6.59 10.99 -17.00
CA THR A 137 -5.51 11.37 -17.90
C THR A 137 -5.07 12.78 -17.52
N PRO A 138 -3.98 12.97 -16.76
CA PRO A 138 -3.38 14.30 -16.70
C PRO A 138 -2.74 14.56 -18.06
N GLU A 139 -3.34 15.48 -18.84
CA GLU A 139 -2.66 16.01 -20.01
C GLU A 139 -1.30 16.59 -19.61
N PRO A 140 -0.21 16.25 -20.32
CA PRO A 140 1.06 16.93 -20.10
C PRO A 140 0.89 18.39 -20.54
N ARG A 141 0.94 19.32 -19.58
CA ARG A 141 1.07 20.75 -19.89
C ARG A 141 2.37 20.95 -20.68
N SER A 142 2.22 21.35 -21.93
CA SER A 142 3.31 21.83 -22.80
C SER A 142 3.74 23.24 -22.39
#